data_AF-A0A9D8FR21-F1
#
_entry.id   AF-A0A9D8FR21-F1
#
_cell.length_a   1.000
_cell.length_b   1.000
_cell.length_c   1.000
_cell.angle_alpha   90.00
_cell.angle_beta   90.00
_cell.angle_gamma   90.00
#
_symmetry.space_group_name_H-M   'P 1'
#
loop_
_entity.id
_entity.type
_entity.pdbx_description
1 polymer ?
#
loop_
_entity_poly.entity_id
_entity_poly.type
_entity_poly.pdbx_seq_one_letter_code
_entity_poly.pdbx_strand_id
1 'polypeptide(L)'
;MDCWSQVQALQGRTLHTLHRNRPFEVIAVDEAQVLIKLSTGRVRPVRRLEVVGAFDDLVQAGELDMKAIGERYSPRGATYVAALLAQLDEVRYQLKPLRLLHRPGQPPTEQVRQGSMVSRGNERLSARSAQVLRRIAEGHGYEQILALNPGLTYGDIYDAAREALEVAGEPPF
;
A
#
# COMPACT_ATOMS: atom_id res chain seq x y z
N MET A 1 -6.01 -1.51 -1.37
CA MET A 1 -6.00 -1.84 -2.81
C MET A 1 -4.89 -2.87 -3.04
N ASP A 2 -4.98 -3.75 -4.05
CA ASP A 2 -3.82 -4.56 -4.44
C ASP A 2 -2.62 -3.64 -4.77
N CYS A 3 -1.41 -4.09 -4.43
CA CYS A 3 -0.18 -3.40 -4.78
C CYS A 3 0.00 -3.34 -6.30
N TRP A 4 -0.44 -4.37 -7.05
CA TRP A 4 -0.33 -4.35 -8.51
C TRP A 4 -1.27 -3.34 -9.18
N SER A 5 -2.50 -3.17 -8.68
CA SER A 5 -3.41 -2.13 -9.19
C SER A 5 -2.84 -0.72 -9.00
N GLN A 6 -2.16 -0.47 -7.89
CA GLN A 6 -1.43 0.78 -7.67
C GLN A 6 -0.23 0.91 -8.63
N VAL A 7 0.53 -0.16 -8.88
CA VAL A 7 1.61 -0.18 -9.90
C VAL A 7 1.07 0.09 -11.30
N GLN A 8 -0.08 -0.47 -11.68
CA GLN A 8 -0.75 -0.21 -12.97
C GLN A 8 -1.11 1.27 -13.12
N ALA A 9 -1.55 1.95 -12.05
CA ALA A 9 -1.81 3.38 -12.03
C ALA A 9 -0.55 4.26 -12.20
N LEU A 10 0.66 3.67 -12.23
CA LEU A 10 1.92 4.36 -12.57
C LEU A 10 2.22 4.40 -14.07
N GLN A 11 1.46 3.70 -14.92
CA GLN A 11 1.67 3.74 -16.37
C GLN A 11 1.59 5.17 -16.93
N GLY A 12 2.56 5.53 -17.77
CA GLY A 12 2.73 6.89 -18.31
C GLY A 12 3.45 7.87 -17.37
N ARG A 13 3.78 7.49 -16.12
CA ARG A 13 4.49 8.38 -15.19
C ARG A 13 6.01 8.31 -15.35
N THR A 14 6.67 9.45 -15.14
CA THR A 14 8.12 9.51 -14.91
C THR A 14 8.41 9.40 -13.42
N LEU A 15 9.16 8.37 -13.03
CA LEU A 15 9.56 8.07 -11.65
C LEU A 15 11.08 8.25 -11.48
N HIS A 16 11.55 8.29 -10.23
CA HIS A 16 12.96 8.53 -9.92
C HIS A 16 13.54 7.45 -8.99
N THR A 17 14.78 7.03 -9.25
CA THR A 17 15.48 6.04 -8.42
C THR A 17 15.90 6.63 -7.06
N LEU A 18 15.37 6.08 -5.96
CA LEU A 18 15.45 6.65 -4.61
C LEU A 18 16.85 7.15 -4.17
N HIS A 19 17.91 6.38 -4.44
CA HIS A 19 19.26 6.75 -4.00
C HIS A 19 19.95 7.81 -4.88
N ARG A 20 19.68 7.83 -6.18
CA ARG A 20 20.47 8.60 -7.18
C ARG A 20 19.64 9.64 -7.95
N ASN A 21 18.36 9.77 -7.62
CA ASN A 21 17.37 10.61 -8.29
C ASN A 21 17.44 10.56 -9.83
N ARG A 22 17.72 9.39 -10.41
CA ARG A 22 17.77 9.21 -11.87
C ARG A 22 16.36 8.92 -12.39
N PRO A 23 15.85 9.67 -13.39
CA PRO A 23 14.53 9.45 -13.96
C PRO A 23 14.45 8.17 -14.79
N PHE A 24 13.28 7.56 -14.78
CA PHE A 24 12.84 6.51 -15.71
C PHE A 24 11.33 6.64 -15.94
N GLU A 25 10.88 6.26 -17.12
CA GLU A 25 9.48 6.34 -17.54
C GLU A 25 8.84 4.95 -17.44
N VAL A 26 7.64 4.83 -16.85
CA VAL A 26 6.86 3.60 -16.82
C VAL A 26 6.02 3.52 -18.09
N ILE A 27 6.52 2.83 -19.11
CA ILE A 27 5.91 2.85 -20.45
C ILE A 27 4.76 1.85 -20.62
N ALA A 28 4.77 0.74 -19.87
CA ALA A 28 3.67 -0.22 -19.83
C ALA A 28 3.67 -1.01 -18.52
N VAL A 29 2.50 -1.44 -18.07
CA VAL A 29 2.30 -2.41 -16.98
C VAL A 29 1.33 -3.48 -17.47
N ASP A 30 1.80 -4.71 -17.59
CA ASP A 30 0.99 -5.87 -17.96
C ASP A 30 0.69 -6.75 -16.71
N GLU A 31 0.22 -7.98 -16.89
CA GLU A 31 -0.07 -8.89 -15.76
C GLU A 31 1.18 -9.55 -15.16
N ALA A 32 2.31 -9.52 -15.87
CA ALA A 32 3.53 -10.25 -15.57
C ALA A 32 4.76 -9.36 -15.30
N GLN A 33 4.74 -8.08 -15.69
CA GLN A 33 5.88 -7.16 -15.57
C GLN A 33 5.47 -5.67 -15.70
N VAL A 34 6.38 -4.80 -15.23
CA VAL A 34 6.46 -3.39 -15.60
C VAL A 34 7.55 -3.23 -16.65
N LEU A 35 7.26 -2.57 -17.77
CA LEU A 35 8.26 -2.08 -18.71
C LEU A 35 8.66 -0.65 -18.36
N ILE A 36 9.93 -0.45 -18.04
CA ILE A 36 10.52 0.87 -17.78
C ILE A 36 11.46 1.29 -18.91
N LYS A 37 11.46 2.58 -19.25
CA LYS A 37 12.36 3.21 -20.21
C LYS A 37 13.32 4.14 -19.47
N LEU A 38 14.61 3.87 -19.59
CA LEU A 38 15.66 4.65 -18.93
C LEU A 38 15.96 5.94 -19.71
N SER A 39 16.56 6.93 -19.06
CA SER A 39 17.05 8.16 -19.72
C SER A 39 18.08 7.92 -20.84
N THR A 40 18.64 6.71 -20.95
CA THR A 40 19.49 6.25 -22.06
C THR A 40 18.70 5.68 -23.24
N GLY A 41 17.37 5.81 -23.27
CA GLY A 41 16.46 5.22 -24.25
C GLY A 41 16.25 3.71 -24.13
N ARG A 42 17.07 3.02 -23.32
CA ARG A 42 16.97 1.55 -23.13
C ARG A 42 15.70 1.20 -22.36
N VAL A 43 14.88 0.31 -22.93
CA VAL A 43 13.76 -0.35 -22.24
C VAL A 43 14.28 -1.52 -21.41
N ARG A 44 13.64 -1.80 -20.28
CA ARG A 44 13.93 -2.93 -19.40
C ARG A 44 12.65 -3.43 -18.70
N PRO A 45 12.44 -4.75 -18.58
CA PRO A 45 11.40 -5.31 -17.73
C PRO A 45 11.83 -5.35 -16.25
N VAL A 46 10.84 -5.17 -15.36
CA VAL A 46 10.87 -5.49 -13.94
C VAL A 46 9.67 -6.42 -13.68
N ARG A 47 9.89 -7.69 -13.33
CA ARG A 47 8.81 -8.68 -13.28
C ARG A 47 7.82 -8.39 -12.15
N ARG A 48 6.56 -8.78 -12.31
CA ARG A 48 5.54 -8.72 -11.24
C ARG A 48 6.02 -9.46 -9.99
N LEU A 49 6.63 -10.63 -10.15
CA LEU A 49 7.21 -11.40 -9.05
C LEU A 49 8.37 -10.67 -8.33
N GLU A 50 9.09 -9.77 -9.00
CA GLU A 50 10.13 -8.94 -8.35
C GLU A 50 9.52 -7.80 -7.52
N VAL A 51 8.32 -7.32 -7.87
CA VAL A 51 7.65 -6.19 -7.21
C VAL A 51 6.69 -6.68 -6.13
N VAL A 52 5.78 -7.60 -6.48
CA VAL A 52 4.81 -8.21 -5.55
C VAL A 52 5.54 -8.99 -4.47
N GLY A 53 6.47 -9.88 -4.82
CA GLY A 53 7.24 -10.63 -3.82
C GLY A 53 8.03 -9.73 -2.86
N ALA A 54 8.57 -8.60 -3.34
CA ALA A 54 9.25 -7.62 -2.51
C ALA A 54 8.28 -6.70 -1.72
N PHE A 55 7.02 -6.59 -2.13
CA PHE A 55 5.96 -5.97 -1.33
C PHE A 55 5.50 -6.92 -0.22
N ASP A 56 5.30 -8.20 -0.52
CA ASP A 56 4.90 -9.23 0.44
C ASP A 56 5.96 -9.38 1.55
N ASP A 57 7.24 -9.46 1.18
CA ASP A 57 8.39 -9.43 2.11
C ASP A 57 8.38 -8.16 2.99
N LEU A 58 8.03 -7.01 2.42
CA LEU A 58 7.99 -5.71 3.10
C LEU A 58 6.79 -5.60 4.06
N VAL A 59 5.63 -6.14 3.69
CA VAL A 59 4.44 -6.23 4.56
C VAL A 59 4.70 -7.21 5.71
N GLN A 60 5.32 -8.36 5.43
CA GLN A 60 5.62 -9.38 6.43
C GLN A 60 6.71 -8.94 7.43
N ALA A 61 7.77 -8.27 6.95
CA ALA A 61 8.90 -7.84 7.79
C ALA A 61 8.74 -6.41 8.37
N GLY A 62 7.83 -5.60 7.85
CA GLY A 62 7.64 -4.19 8.21
C GLY A 62 8.72 -3.23 7.65
N GLU A 63 9.96 -3.70 7.46
CA GLU A 63 11.00 -3.01 6.70
C GLU A 63 11.72 -3.94 5.71
N LEU A 64 12.18 -3.38 4.59
CA LEU A 64 12.96 -4.10 3.59
C LEU A 64 14.09 -3.22 3.05
N ASP A 65 15.34 -3.69 3.14
CA ASP A 65 16.50 -2.92 2.67
C ASP A 65 16.92 -3.24 1.23
N MET A 66 17.70 -2.34 0.63
CA MET A 66 18.19 -2.47 -0.74
C MET A 66 19.04 -3.72 -1.00
N LYS A 67 19.70 -4.27 0.02
CA LYS A 67 20.50 -5.48 -0.10
C LYS A 67 19.57 -6.68 -0.21
N ALA A 68 18.55 -6.78 0.65
CA ALA A 68 17.54 -7.82 0.57
C ALA A 68 16.80 -7.82 -0.79
N ILE A 69 16.38 -6.65 -1.30
CA ILE A 69 15.76 -6.53 -2.63
C ILE A 69 16.72 -7.00 -3.74
N GLY A 70 18.01 -6.68 -3.61
CA GLY A 70 19.05 -7.10 -4.54
C GLY A 70 19.31 -8.61 -4.52
N GLU A 71 19.41 -9.22 -3.34
CA GLU A 71 19.76 -10.63 -3.17
C GLU A 71 18.58 -11.58 -3.45
N ARG A 72 17.35 -11.20 -3.10
CA ARG A 72 16.16 -12.06 -3.24
C ARG A 72 15.45 -11.93 -4.60
N TYR A 73 15.35 -10.71 -5.13
CA TYR A 73 14.47 -10.43 -6.28
C TYR A 73 15.24 -9.96 -7.51
N SER A 74 16.08 -8.92 -7.39
CA SER A 74 16.61 -8.22 -8.56
C SER A 74 18.06 -7.73 -8.39
N PRO A 75 19.07 -8.63 -8.55
CA PRO A 75 20.50 -8.32 -8.34
C PRO A 75 21.05 -7.17 -9.18
N ARG A 76 20.36 -6.82 -10.27
CA ARG A 76 20.71 -5.68 -11.15
C ARG A 76 19.59 -4.63 -11.23
N GLY A 77 18.46 -4.82 -10.57
CA GLY A 77 17.23 -4.01 -10.75
C GLY A 77 16.56 -3.50 -9.48
N ALA A 78 17.07 -3.84 -8.29
CA ALA A 78 16.50 -3.43 -7.00
C ALA A 78 16.19 -1.93 -6.87
N THR A 79 16.97 -1.05 -7.52
CA THR A 79 16.73 0.41 -7.51
C THR A 79 15.45 0.85 -8.23
N TYR A 80 14.90 0.01 -9.10
CA TYR A 80 13.64 0.24 -9.82
C TYR A 80 12.48 -0.41 -9.09
N VAL A 81 12.66 -1.64 -8.57
CA VAL A 81 11.70 -2.28 -7.64
C VAL A 81 11.40 -1.34 -6.46
N ALA A 82 12.44 -0.88 -5.76
CA ALA A 82 12.26 0.03 -4.63
C ALA A 82 11.62 1.38 -5.01
N ALA A 83 11.88 1.89 -6.22
CA ALA A 83 11.28 3.13 -6.71
C ALA A 83 9.80 2.96 -7.11
N LEU A 84 9.40 1.80 -7.64
CA LEU A 84 8.00 1.45 -7.90
C LEU A 84 7.23 1.26 -6.58
N LEU A 85 7.79 0.48 -5.65
CA LEU A 85 7.20 0.25 -4.33
C LEU A 85 7.02 1.56 -3.54
N ALA A 86 7.98 2.49 -3.62
CA ALA A 86 7.89 3.80 -2.98
C ALA A 86 6.88 4.78 -3.64
N GLN A 87 6.06 4.33 -4.59
CA GLN A 87 4.87 5.07 -5.07
C GLN A 87 3.55 4.49 -4.55
N LEU A 88 3.60 3.37 -3.81
CA LEU A 88 2.43 2.77 -3.18
C LEU A 88 2.05 3.56 -1.91
N ASP A 89 0.75 3.76 -1.70
CA ASP A 89 0.22 4.58 -0.61
C ASP A 89 0.71 4.09 0.77
N GLU A 90 0.87 2.77 0.92
CA GLU A 90 1.26 2.12 2.17
C GLU A 90 2.79 2.02 2.38
N VAL A 91 3.61 2.53 1.45
CA VAL A 91 5.08 2.41 1.51
C VAL A 91 5.73 3.76 1.79
N ARG A 92 6.66 3.79 2.75
CA ARG A 92 7.59 4.90 2.97
C ARG A 92 9.02 4.43 2.75
N TYR A 93 9.96 5.37 2.66
CA TYR A 93 11.37 5.05 2.54
C TYR A 93 12.25 5.98 3.38
N GLN A 94 13.34 5.41 3.90
CA GLN A 94 14.43 6.13 4.55
C GLN A 94 15.65 6.06 3.62
N LEU A 95 16.42 7.16 3.47
CA LEU A 95 17.58 7.21 2.55
C LEU A 95 18.93 6.81 3.17
N LYS A 96 19.02 6.76 4.51
CA LYS A 96 20.26 6.49 5.25
C LYS A 96 19.99 5.59 6.48
N PRO A 97 20.27 4.28 6.42
CA PRO A 97 20.49 3.47 5.21
C PRO A 97 19.25 3.47 4.30
N LEU A 98 19.39 3.06 3.03
CA LEU A 98 18.25 2.99 2.12
C LEU A 98 17.37 1.77 2.42
N ARG A 99 16.18 2.03 2.96
CA ARG A 99 15.16 1.05 3.33
C ARG A 99 13.77 1.50 2.89
N LEU A 100 12.92 0.53 2.57
CA LEU A 100 11.46 0.68 2.51
C LEU A 100 10.85 0.33 3.88
N LEU A 101 9.71 0.92 4.19
CA LEU A 101 8.94 0.73 5.42
C LEU A 101 7.45 0.57 5.06
N HIS A 102 6.77 -0.43 5.61
CA HIS A 102 5.31 -0.56 5.47
C HIS A 102 4.61 0.30 6.55
N ARG A 103 3.67 1.13 6.12
CA ARG A 103 2.77 1.93 6.96
C ARG A 103 1.38 1.98 6.31
N PRO A 104 0.50 0.99 6.58
CA PRO A 104 -0.84 0.99 6.03
C PRO A 104 -1.66 2.15 6.62
N GLY A 105 -2.39 2.87 5.76
CA GLY A 105 -3.36 3.89 6.19
C GLY A 105 -2.88 5.35 6.25
N GLN A 106 -1.82 5.75 5.52
CA GLN A 106 -1.55 7.17 5.26
C GLN A 106 -1.39 7.44 3.75
N PRO A 107 -1.97 8.50 3.18
CA PRO A 107 -1.80 8.84 1.76
C PRO A 107 -0.32 9.13 1.42
N PRO A 108 0.11 8.89 0.16
CA PRO A 108 1.52 8.83 -0.23
C PRO A 108 2.21 10.16 0.05
N THR A 109 3.00 10.16 1.12
CA THR A 109 3.44 11.41 1.76
C THR A 109 4.69 11.94 1.07
N GLU A 110 4.57 13.11 0.45
CA GLU A 110 5.69 13.79 -0.20
C GLU A 110 6.82 14.07 0.81
N GLN A 111 7.92 13.30 0.69
CA GLN A 111 9.20 13.49 1.37
C GLN A 111 9.16 13.79 2.88
N VAL A 112 8.70 12.82 3.70
CA VAL A 112 8.95 12.87 5.16
C VAL A 112 10.44 12.81 5.45
N ARG A 113 11.03 13.96 5.76
CA ARG A 113 12.35 14.05 6.41
C ARG A 113 12.19 13.68 7.90
N GLN A 114 12.50 12.41 8.24
CA GLN A 114 12.72 11.86 9.60
C GLN A 114 11.44 11.51 10.45
N GLY A 115 11.39 10.35 11.15
CA GLY A 115 10.42 10.08 12.26
C GLY A 115 9.83 8.64 12.46
N SER A 116 10.11 8.03 13.63
CA SER A 116 9.89 6.64 14.15
C SER A 116 8.48 5.98 14.24
N MET A 117 8.45 4.61 14.37
CA MET A 117 7.46 3.68 15.04
C MET A 117 5.96 3.61 14.54
N VAL A 118 4.97 2.82 15.05
CA VAL A 118 4.74 1.90 16.23
C VAL A 118 3.95 0.58 15.88
N SER A 119 3.15 -0.05 16.78
CA SER A 119 2.60 -1.45 16.72
C SER A 119 1.06 -1.62 17.00
N ARG A 120 0.50 -2.87 16.89
CA ARG A 120 -0.96 -3.25 17.00
C ARG A 120 -1.28 -4.38 18.01
N GLY A 121 -2.58 -4.68 18.27
CA GLY A 121 -3.04 -6.01 18.72
C GLY A 121 -4.56 -6.23 18.99
N ASN A 122 -5.01 -7.48 18.81
CA ASN A 122 -6.26 -8.16 19.29
C ASN A 122 -7.60 -7.98 18.53
N GLU A 123 -8.32 -9.10 18.29
CA GLU A 123 -9.50 -9.19 17.40
C GLU A 123 -10.83 -9.42 18.15
N ARG A 124 -11.70 -8.40 18.09
CA ARG A 124 -13.16 -8.46 18.24
C ARG A 124 -13.72 -7.35 17.33
N LEU A 125 -15.01 -7.40 16.97
CA LEU A 125 -15.69 -6.22 16.42
C LEU A 125 -15.39 -5.01 17.31
N SER A 126 -14.96 -3.90 16.71
CA SER A 126 -14.73 -2.68 17.45
C SER A 126 -16.04 -2.24 18.13
N ALA A 127 -15.94 -1.59 19.29
CA ALA A 127 -17.14 -1.09 19.99
C ALA A 127 -17.99 -0.15 19.11
N ARG A 128 -17.32 0.53 18.16
CA ARG A 128 -17.89 1.43 17.17
C ARG A 128 -18.64 0.67 16.07
N SER A 129 -18.06 -0.42 15.56
CA SER A 129 -18.68 -1.32 14.58
C SER A 129 -19.92 -2.01 15.15
N ALA A 130 -19.80 -2.57 16.36
CA ALA A 130 -20.93 -3.18 17.06
C ALA A 130 -22.07 -2.19 17.36
N GLN A 131 -21.76 -0.89 17.52
CA GLN A 131 -22.74 0.18 17.68
C GLN A 131 -23.45 0.50 16.35
N VAL A 132 -22.74 0.58 15.22
CA VAL A 132 -23.34 0.79 13.89
C VAL A 132 -24.29 -0.36 13.54
N LEU A 133 -23.81 -1.60 13.59
CA LEU A 133 -24.55 -2.79 13.15
C LEU A 133 -25.87 -2.94 13.91
N ARG A 134 -25.89 -2.56 15.20
CA ARG A 134 -27.10 -2.52 16.01
C ARG A 134 -28.13 -1.51 15.46
N ARG A 135 -27.71 -0.31 15.05
CA ARG A 135 -28.63 0.69 14.49
C ARG A 135 -29.22 0.26 13.14
N ILE A 136 -28.42 -0.43 12.32
CA ILE A 136 -28.90 -1.05 11.07
C ILE A 136 -29.94 -2.13 11.39
N ALA A 137 -29.69 -3.01 12.37
CA ALA A 137 -30.62 -4.05 12.80
C ALA A 137 -31.92 -3.49 13.44
N GLU A 138 -31.83 -2.31 14.06
CA GLU A 138 -32.99 -1.52 14.54
C GLU A 138 -33.77 -0.83 13.39
N GLY A 139 -33.33 -0.96 12.13
CA GLY A 139 -34.01 -0.42 10.95
C GLY A 139 -33.66 1.02 10.57
N HIS A 140 -32.61 1.61 11.16
CA HIS A 140 -32.20 2.99 10.85
C HIS A 140 -31.45 3.06 9.51
N GLY A 141 -31.85 4.00 8.65
CA GLY A 141 -31.09 4.35 7.44
C GLY A 141 -29.82 5.16 7.79
N TYR A 142 -28.80 5.13 6.91
CA TYR A 142 -27.47 5.64 7.22
C TYR A 142 -27.43 7.09 7.74
N GLU A 143 -28.17 8.03 7.11
CA GLU A 143 -28.30 9.41 7.59
C GLU A 143 -28.81 9.50 9.04
N GLN A 144 -29.73 8.62 9.44
CA GLN A 144 -30.25 8.56 10.81
C GLN A 144 -29.19 8.01 11.78
N ILE A 145 -28.38 7.04 11.34
CA ILE A 145 -27.25 6.52 12.14
C ILE A 145 -26.23 7.63 12.41
N LEU A 146 -25.91 8.44 11.40
CA LEU A 146 -24.97 9.56 11.52
C LEU A 146 -25.55 10.69 12.39
N ALA A 147 -26.82 11.07 12.19
CA ALA A 147 -27.49 12.07 12.99
C ALA A 147 -27.61 11.68 14.49
N LEU A 148 -27.84 10.40 14.78
CA LEU A 148 -27.89 9.87 16.16
C LEU A 148 -26.51 9.67 16.79
N ASN A 149 -25.42 9.70 16.01
CA ASN A 149 -24.07 9.46 16.49
C ASN A 149 -23.07 10.40 15.76
N PRO A 150 -23.02 11.71 16.10
CA PRO A 150 -22.28 12.73 15.32
C PRO A 150 -20.76 12.56 15.21
N GLY A 151 -20.18 11.56 15.91
CA GLY A 151 -18.78 11.14 15.78
C GLY A 151 -18.58 9.92 14.86
N LEU A 152 -19.58 9.56 14.06
CA LEU A 152 -19.49 8.55 13.00
C LEU A 152 -19.52 9.22 11.63
N THR A 153 -18.94 8.54 10.65
CA THR A 153 -18.92 8.90 9.23
C THR A 153 -19.45 7.73 8.40
N TYR A 154 -19.75 7.99 7.12
CA TYR A 154 -20.10 6.92 6.17
C TYR A 154 -19.02 5.83 6.07
N GLY A 155 -17.74 6.19 6.15
CA GLY A 155 -16.63 5.21 6.13
C GLY A 155 -16.73 4.22 7.30
N ASP A 156 -17.07 4.72 8.49
CA ASP A 156 -17.23 3.88 9.69
C ASP A 156 -18.41 2.91 9.58
N ILE A 157 -19.39 3.17 8.70
CA ILE A 157 -20.49 2.25 8.41
C ILE A 157 -20.02 1.11 7.49
N TYR A 158 -19.18 1.41 6.50
CA TYR A 158 -18.58 0.39 5.64
C TYR A 158 -17.54 -0.44 6.38
N ASP A 159 -16.68 0.17 7.20
CA ASP A 159 -15.74 -0.57 8.05
C ASP A 159 -16.46 -1.42 9.11
N ALA A 160 -17.59 -0.97 9.65
CA ALA A 160 -18.42 -1.80 10.53
C ALA A 160 -18.99 -3.04 9.81
N ALA A 161 -19.43 -2.89 8.56
CA ALA A 161 -19.90 -4.01 7.75
C ALA A 161 -18.74 -4.94 7.33
N ARG A 162 -17.56 -4.39 7.03
CA ARG A 162 -16.35 -5.16 6.69
C ARG A 162 -15.83 -5.95 7.89
N GLU A 163 -15.71 -5.34 9.06
CA GLU A 163 -15.40 -6.05 10.31
C GLU A 163 -16.46 -7.13 10.62
N ALA A 164 -17.74 -6.90 10.30
CA ALA A 164 -18.80 -7.91 10.48
C ALA A 164 -18.62 -9.13 9.56
N LEU A 165 -18.26 -8.94 8.30
CA LEU A 165 -17.97 -10.03 7.36
C LEU A 165 -16.70 -10.77 7.77
N GLU A 166 -15.62 -10.04 8.09
CA GLU A 166 -14.36 -10.61 8.58
C GLU A 166 -14.56 -11.46 9.85
N VAL A 167 -15.39 -11.01 10.81
CA VAL A 167 -15.74 -11.77 12.03
C VAL A 167 -16.73 -12.91 11.76
N ALA A 168 -17.56 -12.82 10.72
CA ALA A 168 -18.40 -13.93 10.27
C ALA A 168 -17.63 -15.01 9.49
N GLY A 169 -16.39 -14.72 9.06
CA GLY A 169 -15.59 -15.57 8.17
C GLY A 169 -15.97 -15.44 6.69
N GLU A 170 -16.81 -14.45 6.35
CA GLU A 170 -17.22 -14.16 4.97
C GLU A 170 -16.25 -13.17 4.32
N PRO A 171 -15.86 -13.34 3.05
CA PRO A 171 -14.98 -12.41 2.37
C PRO A 171 -15.70 -11.06 2.10
N PRO A 172 -15.07 -9.90 2.35
CA PRO A 172 -15.62 -8.62 1.94
C PRO A 172 -15.62 -8.49 0.41
N PHE A 173 -16.70 -7.90 -0.12
CA PHE A 173 -16.95 -7.64 -1.54
C PHE A 173 -16.16 -6.43 -2.09
#